data_AF-A0A925IHM2-F1
#
_entry.id   AF-A0A925IHM2-F1
#
_cell.length_a   1.000
_cell.length_b   1.000
_cell.length_c   1.000
_cell.angle_alpha   90.00
_cell.angle_beta   90.00
_cell.angle_gamma   90.00
#
_symmetry.space_group_name_H-M   'P 1'
#
loop_
_entity.id
_entity.type
_entity.pdbx_description
1 polymer ?
#
loop_
_entity_poly.entity_id
_entity_poly.type
_entity_poly.pdbx_seq_one_letter_code
_entity_poly.pdbx_strand_id
1 'polypeptide(L)'
;MSLRKKFTGTGIAIVTPFHTDGKIDWESFSNLVEFWIKGKIEYLVVLGTTGESATIHGEEKQQVFTFVNKAVAGRCPIVAGIGGNDTNEVTEAFKSFDLTGYDAILSVSPYYNKPNQEGIFQHYKALDAATPLPIIMYNVPSRTGQTVTADTQLRIAHECKKVFATKEASGNFDLINQLI
;
A
#
# COMPACT_ATOMS: atom_id res chain seq x y z
N MET A 1 -17.72 -1.73 -10.15
CA MET A 1 -16.68 -1.05 -10.94
C MET A 1 -15.45 -1.96 -10.98
N SER A 2 -14.73 -2.09 -12.10
CA SER A 2 -13.50 -2.91 -12.11
C SER A 2 -12.40 -2.25 -11.27
N LEU A 3 -11.47 -3.05 -10.71
CA LEU A 3 -10.33 -2.52 -9.94
C LEU A 3 -9.51 -1.52 -10.76
N ARG A 4 -9.28 -1.82 -12.05
CA ARG A 4 -8.61 -0.90 -12.98
C ARG A 4 -9.31 0.46 -13.03
N LYS A 5 -10.63 0.49 -13.24
CA LYS A 5 -11.38 1.76 -13.31
C LYS A 5 -11.41 2.48 -11.95
N LYS A 6 -11.40 1.73 -10.85
CA LYS A 6 -11.40 2.27 -9.48
C LYS A 6 -10.09 2.95 -9.11
N PHE A 7 -8.95 2.42 -9.58
CA PHE A 7 -7.61 2.90 -9.24
C PHE A 7 -6.85 3.48 -10.45
N THR A 8 -7.56 4.14 -11.37
CA THR A 8 -6.96 4.93 -12.45
C THR A 8 -7.09 6.41 -12.12
N GLY A 9 -6.02 7.18 -12.30
CA GLY A 9 -5.98 8.62 -12.02
C GLY A 9 -4.91 8.95 -10.99
N THR A 10 -5.18 9.96 -10.17
CA THR A 10 -4.29 10.48 -9.15
C THR A 10 -4.57 9.84 -7.80
N GLY A 11 -3.64 9.00 -7.35
CA GLY A 11 -3.60 8.48 -5.99
C GLY A 11 -2.66 9.28 -5.10
N ILE A 12 -3.14 9.77 -3.96
CA ILE A 12 -2.29 10.50 -3.01
C ILE A 12 -1.84 9.57 -1.87
N ALA A 13 -0.53 9.38 -1.74
CA ALA A 13 0.06 8.83 -0.52
C ALA A 13 0.09 9.93 0.55
N ILE A 14 -0.92 9.93 1.42
CA ILE A 14 -1.13 10.99 2.39
C ILE A 14 -0.11 10.87 3.54
N VAL A 15 0.41 12.02 3.99
CA VAL A 15 1.24 12.10 5.20
C VAL A 15 0.40 11.85 6.45
N THR A 16 1.03 11.45 7.55
CA THR A 16 0.40 11.40 8.87
C THR A 16 0.85 12.64 9.65
N PRO A 17 -0.02 13.63 9.90
CA PRO A 17 0.39 14.83 10.63
C PRO A 17 0.65 14.53 12.11
N PHE A 18 1.67 15.17 12.68
CA PHE A 18 2.01 15.06 14.10
C PHE A 18 2.13 16.44 14.74
N HIS A 19 1.73 16.53 16.01
CA HIS A 19 2.05 17.65 16.87
C HIS A 19 3.54 17.64 17.24
N THR A 20 4.04 18.74 17.79
CA THR A 20 5.43 18.85 18.25
C THR A 20 5.77 17.90 19.40
N ASP A 21 4.77 17.37 20.11
CA ASP A 21 4.95 16.35 21.15
C ASP A 21 4.99 14.90 20.59
N GLY A 22 4.92 14.74 19.27
CA GLY A 22 5.00 13.46 18.57
C GLY A 22 3.67 12.71 18.47
N LYS A 23 2.57 13.23 19.04
CA LYS A 23 1.24 12.62 18.88
C LYS A 23 0.65 12.98 17.53
N ILE A 24 -0.18 12.08 16.99
CA ILE A 24 -0.91 12.34 15.74
C ILE A 24 -1.83 13.55 15.91
N ASP A 25 -1.71 14.49 14.98
CA ASP A 25 -2.59 15.67 14.87
C ASP A 25 -3.81 15.32 14.02
N TRP A 26 -4.84 14.82 14.69
CA TRP A 26 -6.08 14.37 14.06
C TRP A 26 -6.86 15.50 13.38
N GLU A 27 -6.78 16.74 13.89
CA GLU A 27 -7.46 17.87 13.29
C GLU A 27 -6.83 18.23 11.94
N SER A 28 -5.50 18.39 11.92
CA SER A 28 -4.74 18.59 10.68
C SER A 28 -4.92 17.43 9.70
N PHE A 29 -5.00 16.20 10.20
CA PHE A 29 -5.25 15.03 9.35
C PHE A 29 -6.64 15.09 8.70
N SER A 30 -7.68 15.44 9.46
CA SER A 30 -9.04 15.66 8.91
C SER A 30 -9.04 16.71 7.81
N ASN A 31 -8.40 17.85 8.07
CA ASN A 31 -8.30 18.96 7.12
C ASN A 31 -7.57 18.57 5.84
N LEU A 32 -6.51 17.76 5.96
CA LEU A 32 -5.74 17.27 4.82
C LEU A 32 -6.54 16.27 3.97
N VAL A 33 -7.27 15.35 4.61
CA VAL A 33 -8.17 14.42 3.90
C VAL A 33 -9.24 15.22 3.13
N GLU A 34 -9.87 16.20 3.78
CA GLU A 34 -10.89 17.04 3.14
C GLU A 34 -10.32 17.86 1.97
N PHE A 35 -9.10 18.41 2.13
CA PHE A 35 -8.40 19.14 1.08
C PHE A 35 -8.25 18.29 -0.19
N TRP A 36 -7.77 17.05 -0.03
CA TRP A 36 -7.58 16.16 -1.18
C TRP A 36 -8.91 15.72 -1.82
N ILE A 37 -9.92 15.41 -1.01
CA ILE A 37 -11.26 15.06 -1.51
C ILE A 37 -11.87 16.23 -2.30
N LYS A 38 -11.78 17.47 -1.79
CA LYS A 38 -12.21 18.67 -2.53
C LYS A 38 -11.41 18.87 -3.81
N GLY A 39 -10.14 18.50 -3.80
CA GLY A 39 -9.26 18.43 -4.96
C GLY A 39 -9.62 17.35 -5.99
N LYS A 40 -10.65 16.52 -5.72
CA LYS A 40 -11.18 15.48 -6.62
C LYS A 40 -10.15 14.40 -7.01
N ILE A 41 -9.30 14.01 -6.07
CA ILE A 41 -8.42 12.86 -6.27
C ILE A 41 -9.23 11.57 -6.47
N GLU A 42 -8.66 10.60 -7.18
CA GLU A 42 -9.33 9.34 -7.44
C GLU A 42 -9.20 8.33 -6.30
N TYR A 43 -8.11 8.36 -5.52
CA TYR A 43 -7.97 7.51 -4.33
C TYR A 43 -6.89 8.00 -3.35
N LEU A 44 -7.00 7.56 -2.09
CA LEU A 44 -5.98 7.79 -1.06
C LEU A 44 -5.20 6.51 -0.73
N VAL A 45 -3.92 6.66 -0.43
CA VAL A 45 -3.06 5.60 0.12
C VAL A 45 -2.63 6.02 1.52
N VAL A 46 -3.08 5.25 2.51
CA VAL A 46 -2.93 5.53 3.94
C VAL A 46 -1.79 4.68 4.49
N LEU A 47 -0.91 5.25 5.34
CA LEU A 47 0.25 4.55 5.91
C LEU A 47 1.14 3.87 4.84
N GLY A 48 1.36 4.55 3.72
CA GLY A 48 2.52 4.24 2.87
C GLY A 48 3.83 4.78 3.48
N THR A 49 4.93 4.72 2.74
CA THR A 49 6.21 5.30 3.18
C THR A 49 6.09 6.81 3.51
N THR A 50 5.33 7.56 2.71
CA THR A 50 5.04 8.98 2.93
C THR A 50 4.22 9.26 4.19
N GLY A 51 3.39 8.30 4.61
CA GLY A 51 2.62 8.36 5.85
C GLY A 51 3.39 7.82 7.07
N GLU A 52 4.70 7.63 6.94
CA GLU A 52 5.60 7.21 8.02
C GLU A 52 5.22 5.85 8.65
N SER A 53 4.80 4.90 7.82
CA SER A 53 4.37 3.55 8.24
C SER A 53 5.37 2.73 9.07
N ALA A 54 6.64 3.14 9.08
CA ALA A 54 7.73 2.50 9.80
C ALA A 54 7.86 2.96 11.27
N THR A 55 7.26 4.09 11.64
CA THR A 55 7.35 4.68 12.99
C THR A 55 6.02 4.68 13.76
N ILE A 56 4.94 4.25 13.12
CA ILE A 56 3.62 4.06 13.72
C ILE A 56 3.44 2.56 13.91
N HIS A 57 2.92 2.10 15.06
CA HIS A 57 2.88 0.67 15.40
C HIS A 57 1.54 0.23 16.03
N GLY A 58 1.25 -1.06 15.96
CA GLY A 58 0.15 -1.70 16.70
C GLY A 58 -1.19 -0.96 16.58
N GLU A 59 -1.78 -0.64 17.74
CA GLU A 59 -3.08 0.04 17.84
C GLU A 59 -3.09 1.43 17.19
N GLU A 60 -1.97 2.15 17.17
CA GLU A 60 -1.89 3.47 16.55
C GLU A 60 -2.11 3.39 15.02
N LYS A 61 -1.60 2.33 14.36
CA LYS A 61 -1.92 2.07 12.94
C LYS A 61 -3.42 1.86 12.74
N GLN A 62 -4.05 1.09 13.63
CA GLN A 62 -5.50 0.85 13.55
C GLN A 62 -6.29 2.15 13.75
N GLN A 63 -5.88 3.01 14.68
CA GLN A 63 -6.50 4.32 14.90
C GLN A 63 -6.43 5.18 13.63
N VAL A 64 -5.27 5.22 12.96
CA VAL A 64 -5.11 5.92 11.67
C VAL A 64 -6.05 5.33 10.62
N PHE A 65 -6.11 4.00 10.48
CA PHE A 65 -6.96 3.38 9.48
C PHE A 65 -8.44 3.70 9.69
N THR A 66 -8.92 3.55 10.93
CA THR A 66 -10.29 3.87 11.33
C THR A 66 -10.61 5.34 11.13
N PHE A 67 -9.69 6.23 11.52
CA PHE A 67 -9.85 7.68 11.37
C PHE A 67 -9.99 8.08 9.90
N VAL A 68 -9.09 7.61 9.03
CA VAL A 68 -9.13 8.00 7.61
C VAL A 68 -10.37 7.44 6.92
N ASN A 69 -10.78 6.20 7.20
CA ASN A 69 -12.03 5.66 6.66
C ASN A 69 -13.23 6.55 7.03
N LYS A 70 -13.35 6.92 8.32
CA LYS A 70 -14.41 7.81 8.80
C LYS A 70 -14.35 9.18 8.14
N ALA A 71 -13.15 9.77 8.02
CA ALA A 71 -12.97 11.08 7.39
C ALA A 71 -13.30 11.05 5.90
N VAL A 72 -12.94 9.99 5.18
CA VAL A 72 -13.27 9.83 3.76
C VAL A 72 -14.75 9.59 3.54
N ALA A 73 -15.41 8.86 4.45
CA ALA A 73 -16.85 8.60 4.42
C ALA A 73 -17.35 8.04 3.07
N GLY A 74 -16.55 7.17 2.44
CA GLY A 74 -16.85 6.52 1.16
C GLY A 74 -16.81 7.45 -0.07
N ARG A 75 -16.30 8.68 0.05
CA ARG A 75 -16.26 9.67 -1.04
C ARG A 75 -15.23 9.34 -2.14
N CYS A 76 -14.17 8.63 -1.80
CA CYS A 76 -13.24 8.04 -2.74
C CYS A 76 -12.72 6.69 -2.21
N PRO A 77 -12.21 5.81 -3.09
CA PRO A 77 -11.48 4.62 -2.70
C PRO A 77 -10.28 4.92 -1.79
N ILE A 78 -10.00 4.00 -0.87
CA ILE A 78 -8.82 4.08 0.00
C ILE A 78 -8.02 2.77 -0.01
N VAL A 79 -6.69 2.91 0.05
CA VAL A 79 -5.72 1.82 0.02
C VAL A 79 -4.94 1.80 1.33
N ALA A 80 -4.90 0.65 2.01
CA ALA A 80 -4.15 0.47 3.25
C ALA A 80 -2.70 0.10 2.94
N GLY A 81 -1.73 0.85 3.46
CA GLY A 81 -0.32 0.51 3.39
C GLY A 81 0.01 -0.57 4.43
N ILE A 82 0.14 -1.81 3.97
CA ILE A 82 0.53 -2.95 4.79
C ILE A 82 1.52 -3.79 3.97
N GLY A 83 2.79 -3.71 4.37
CA GLY A 83 3.88 -4.47 3.79
C GLY A 83 5.06 -4.48 4.75
N GLY A 84 6.07 -5.28 4.43
CA GLY A 84 7.14 -5.60 5.35
C GLY A 84 8.14 -6.54 4.72
N ASN A 85 9.20 -6.84 5.43
CA ASN A 85 10.22 -7.79 4.99
C ASN A 85 10.09 -9.18 5.64
N ASP A 86 9.16 -9.34 6.58
CA ASP A 86 8.73 -10.61 7.16
C ASP A 86 7.36 -10.99 6.59
N THR A 87 7.31 -12.06 5.81
CA THR A 87 6.06 -12.56 5.20
C THR A 87 5.01 -12.90 6.26
N ASN A 88 5.41 -13.55 7.36
CA ASN A 88 4.46 -13.98 8.39
C ASN A 88 3.86 -12.76 9.09
N GLU A 89 4.68 -11.77 9.44
CA GLU A 89 4.23 -10.52 10.06
C GLU A 89 3.19 -9.81 9.18
N VAL A 90 3.44 -9.70 7.87
CA VAL A 90 2.51 -9.06 6.93
C VAL A 90 1.21 -9.85 6.82
N THR A 91 1.27 -11.19 6.73
CA THR A 91 0.05 -12.02 6.65
C THR A 91 -0.76 -12.01 7.94
N GLU A 92 -0.14 -11.89 9.12
CA GLU A 92 -0.84 -11.75 10.38
C GLU A 92 -1.46 -10.34 10.51
N ALA A 93 -0.78 -9.31 10.02
CA ALA A 93 -1.32 -7.95 9.96
C ALA A 93 -2.64 -7.88 9.16
N PHE A 94 -2.77 -8.66 8.08
CA PHE A 94 -4.01 -8.74 7.30
C PHE A 94 -5.20 -9.29 8.09
N LYS A 95 -4.94 -10.08 9.15
CA LYS A 95 -5.98 -10.66 10.01
C LYS A 95 -6.27 -9.81 11.23
N SER A 96 -5.28 -9.05 11.70
CA SER A 96 -5.38 -8.28 12.95
C SER A 96 -5.96 -6.88 12.77
N PHE A 97 -5.72 -6.23 11.62
CA PHE A 97 -6.29 -4.92 11.33
C PHE A 97 -7.72 -5.02 10.80
N ASP A 98 -8.61 -4.18 11.32
CA ASP A 98 -9.91 -3.92 10.73
C ASP A 98 -9.73 -3.00 9.51
N LEU A 99 -9.92 -3.59 8.33
CA LEU A 99 -9.83 -2.95 7.04
C LEU A 99 -11.21 -2.57 6.47
N THR A 100 -12.23 -2.49 7.31
CA THR A 100 -13.56 -2.00 6.90
C THR A 100 -13.44 -0.64 6.21
N GLY A 101 -14.05 -0.53 5.04
CA GLY A 101 -14.01 0.68 4.19
C GLY A 101 -12.78 0.78 3.29
N TYR A 102 -11.77 -0.08 3.44
CA TYR A 102 -10.63 -0.16 2.53
C TYR A 102 -10.91 -1.04 1.31
N ASP A 103 -10.33 -0.64 0.18
CA ASP A 103 -10.62 -1.26 -1.12
C ASP A 103 -9.45 -2.06 -1.69
N ALA A 104 -8.23 -1.79 -1.22
CA ALA A 104 -7.02 -2.49 -1.60
C ALA A 104 -5.93 -2.32 -0.53
N ILE A 105 -4.88 -3.12 -0.66
CA ILE A 105 -3.67 -3.04 0.16
C ILE A 105 -2.49 -2.66 -0.74
N LEU A 106 -1.67 -1.70 -0.32
CA LEU A 106 -0.37 -1.43 -0.92
C LEU A 106 0.69 -2.19 -0.12
N SER A 107 1.35 -3.16 -0.75
CA SER A 107 2.36 -4.00 -0.09
C SER A 107 3.72 -3.89 -0.77
N VAL A 108 4.68 -3.31 -0.05
CA VAL A 108 6.06 -3.11 -0.50
C VAL A 108 6.81 -4.42 -0.60
N SER A 109 7.66 -4.56 -1.63
CA SER A 109 8.59 -5.68 -1.73
C SER A 109 9.50 -5.72 -0.49
N PRO A 110 9.89 -6.91 0.00
CA PRO A 110 10.73 -7.03 1.19
C PRO A 110 12.00 -6.17 1.12
N TYR A 111 12.19 -5.34 2.14
CA TYR A 111 13.33 -4.44 2.28
C TYR A 111 14.41 -5.01 3.21
N TYR A 112 15.65 -4.50 3.08
CA TYR A 112 16.81 -4.85 3.90
C TYR A 112 17.36 -6.27 3.72
N ASN A 113 16.52 -7.31 3.85
CA ASN A 113 16.93 -8.72 3.74
C ASN A 113 17.19 -9.21 2.31
N LYS A 114 16.81 -8.41 1.29
CA LYS A 114 17.15 -8.61 -0.13
C LYS A 114 16.90 -10.04 -0.63
N PRO A 115 15.67 -10.57 -0.55
CA PRO A 115 15.36 -11.88 -1.10
C PRO A 115 15.64 -11.93 -2.60
N ASN A 116 15.96 -13.12 -3.11
CA ASN A 116 16.03 -13.35 -4.55
C ASN A 116 14.62 -13.31 -5.19
N GLN A 117 14.55 -13.36 -6.52
CA GLN A 117 13.29 -13.25 -7.25
C GLN A 117 12.27 -14.35 -6.88
N GLU A 118 12.73 -15.58 -6.63
CA GLU A 118 11.86 -16.66 -6.17
C GLU A 118 11.31 -16.36 -4.76
N GLY A 119 12.12 -15.82 -3.86
CA GLY A 119 11.68 -15.38 -2.54
C GLY A 119 10.66 -14.25 -2.60
N ILE A 120 10.84 -13.27 -3.50
CA ILE A 120 9.85 -12.21 -3.76
C ILE A 120 8.55 -12.81 -4.28
N PHE A 121 8.62 -13.75 -5.23
CA PHE A 121 7.45 -14.45 -5.75
C PHE A 121 6.69 -15.20 -4.64
N GLN A 122 7.40 -16.00 -3.82
CA GLN A 122 6.79 -16.74 -2.72
C GLN A 122 6.20 -15.82 -1.65
N HIS A 123 6.83 -14.68 -1.38
CA HIS A 123 6.28 -13.66 -0.50
C HIS A 123 4.91 -13.19 -1.02
N TYR A 124 4.81 -12.72 -2.27
CA TYR A 124 3.54 -12.25 -2.83
C TYR A 124 2.50 -13.37 -2.99
N LYS A 125 2.91 -14.61 -3.27
CA LYS A 125 2.02 -15.78 -3.30
C LYS A 125 1.40 -16.07 -1.94
N ALA A 126 2.17 -15.94 -0.86
CA ALA A 126 1.66 -16.06 0.50
C ALA A 126 0.70 -14.90 0.85
N LEU A 127 1.03 -13.67 0.45
CA LEU A 127 0.14 -12.52 0.64
C LEU A 127 -1.18 -12.68 -0.11
N ASP A 128 -1.14 -13.16 -1.36
CA ASP A 128 -2.32 -13.44 -2.18
C ASP A 128 -3.28 -14.44 -1.51
N ALA A 129 -2.72 -15.51 -0.93
CA ALA A 129 -3.50 -16.51 -0.21
C ALA A 129 -4.17 -15.93 1.04
N ALA A 130 -3.47 -15.07 1.80
CA ALA A 130 -3.90 -14.58 3.10
C ALA A 130 -4.77 -13.31 3.05
N THR A 131 -4.59 -12.44 2.04
CA THR A 131 -5.19 -11.10 2.05
C THR A 131 -6.72 -11.12 1.95
N PRO A 132 -7.42 -10.27 2.72
CA PRO A 132 -8.87 -10.04 2.59
C PRO A 132 -9.21 -9.12 1.40
N LEU A 133 -8.25 -8.34 0.91
CA LEU A 133 -8.45 -7.30 -0.12
C LEU A 133 -7.49 -7.49 -1.31
N PRO A 134 -7.79 -6.92 -2.49
CA PRO A 134 -6.85 -6.86 -3.61
C PRO A 134 -5.54 -6.16 -3.23
N ILE A 135 -4.41 -6.63 -3.76
CA ILE A 135 -3.07 -6.12 -3.49
C ILE A 135 -2.55 -5.32 -4.69
N ILE A 136 -1.99 -4.15 -4.39
CA ILE A 136 -1.07 -3.40 -5.22
C ILE A 136 0.34 -3.71 -4.72
N MET A 137 1.11 -4.44 -5.52
CA MET A 137 2.54 -4.65 -5.26
C MET A 137 3.28 -3.32 -5.37
N TYR A 138 4.29 -3.07 -4.53
CA TYR A 138 5.08 -1.85 -4.60
C TYR A 138 6.56 -2.14 -4.79
N ASN A 139 7.05 -1.84 -6.00
CA ASN A 139 8.46 -1.96 -6.38
C ASN A 139 9.16 -0.60 -6.22
N VAL A 140 10.13 -0.53 -5.30
CA VAL A 140 10.90 0.69 -4.99
C VAL A 140 12.34 0.33 -4.59
N PRO A 141 13.17 -0.14 -5.56
CA PRO A 141 14.49 -0.71 -5.29
C PRO A 141 15.44 0.21 -4.53
N SER A 142 15.31 1.54 -4.68
CA SER A 142 16.10 2.52 -3.94
C SER A 142 15.89 2.47 -2.42
N ARG A 143 14.76 1.90 -1.96
CA ARG A 143 14.43 1.73 -0.54
C ARG A 143 14.47 0.27 -0.08
N THR A 144 14.16 -0.68 -0.96
CA THR A 144 14.12 -2.11 -0.62
C THR A 144 15.46 -2.80 -0.80
N GLY A 145 16.32 -2.26 -1.68
CA GLY A 145 17.62 -2.83 -2.02
C GLY A 145 17.56 -3.99 -3.03
N GLN A 146 16.38 -4.32 -3.56
CA GLN A 146 16.15 -5.27 -4.65
C GLN A 146 15.00 -4.79 -5.55
N THR A 147 15.16 -4.94 -6.86
CA THR A 147 14.06 -4.71 -7.81
C THR A 147 13.24 -5.98 -7.98
N VAL A 148 11.92 -5.83 -8.16
CA VAL A 148 11.09 -6.91 -8.69
C VAL A 148 11.20 -6.90 -10.21
N THR A 149 11.83 -7.93 -10.78
CA THR A 149 12.06 -8.04 -12.24
C THR A 149 10.76 -8.19 -13.01
N ALA A 150 10.74 -7.80 -14.30
CA ALA A 150 9.55 -7.91 -15.14
C ALA A 150 8.98 -9.34 -15.17
N ASP A 151 9.82 -10.35 -15.38
CA ASP A 151 9.43 -11.77 -15.34
C ASP A 151 8.74 -12.15 -14.02
N THR A 152 9.25 -11.66 -12.89
CA THR A 152 8.65 -11.92 -11.58
C THR A 152 7.32 -11.20 -11.42
N GLN A 153 7.22 -9.95 -11.87
CA GLN A 153 5.95 -9.21 -11.82
C GLN A 153 4.88 -9.87 -12.70
N LEU A 154 5.22 -10.29 -13.91
CA LEU A 154 4.31 -10.98 -14.83
C LEU A 154 3.88 -12.33 -14.26
N ARG A 155 4.81 -13.10 -13.70
CA ARG A 155 4.48 -14.36 -13.02
C ARG A 155 3.54 -14.15 -11.84
N ILE A 156 3.76 -13.13 -11.00
CA ILE A 156 2.85 -12.76 -9.92
C ILE A 156 1.47 -12.40 -10.49
N ALA A 157 1.41 -11.56 -11.53
CA ALA A 157 0.14 -11.16 -12.16
C ALA A 157 -0.65 -12.35 -12.74
N HIS A 158 0.04 -13.39 -13.23
CA HIS A 158 -0.59 -14.61 -13.75
C HIS A 158 -1.01 -15.61 -12.64
N GLU A 159 -0.20 -15.79 -11.60
CA GLU A 159 -0.42 -16.82 -10.57
C GLU A 159 -1.16 -16.32 -9.32
N CYS A 160 -1.10 -15.02 -9.01
CA CYS A 160 -1.65 -14.43 -7.78
C CYS A 160 -2.89 -13.57 -8.10
N LYS A 161 -4.09 -14.15 -7.94
CA LYS A 161 -5.35 -13.57 -8.46
C LYS A 161 -5.76 -12.24 -7.82
N LYS A 162 -5.34 -11.97 -6.59
CA LYS A 162 -5.64 -10.75 -5.84
C LYS A 162 -4.56 -9.69 -6.02
N VAL A 163 -3.37 -10.03 -6.52
CA VAL A 163 -2.34 -9.04 -6.89
C VAL A 163 -2.68 -8.48 -8.27
N PHE A 164 -3.23 -7.27 -8.33
CA PHE A 164 -3.86 -6.75 -9.55
C PHE A 164 -3.11 -5.59 -10.20
N ALA A 165 -2.12 -5.00 -9.52
CA ALA A 165 -1.36 -3.87 -10.02
C ALA A 165 0.03 -3.77 -9.36
N THR A 166 0.94 -3.05 -10.03
CA THR A 166 2.23 -2.62 -9.46
C THR A 166 2.25 -1.10 -9.34
N LYS A 167 2.59 -0.58 -8.17
CA LYS A 167 3.13 0.77 -7.99
C LYS A 167 4.63 0.71 -8.31
N GLU A 168 5.02 1.25 -9.45
CA GLU A 168 6.40 1.19 -9.93
C GLU A 168 7.14 2.50 -9.63
N ALA A 169 8.19 2.42 -8.81
CA ALA A 169 9.00 3.56 -8.37
C ALA A 169 10.51 3.30 -8.50
N SER A 170 10.91 2.42 -9.43
CA SER A 170 12.31 2.20 -9.78
C SER A 170 12.93 3.31 -10.63
N GLY A 171 12.11 4.13 -11.30
CA GLY A 171 12.60 5.07 -12.32
C GLY A 171 13.12 4.38 -13.59
N ASN A 172 12.85 3.08 -13.76
CA ASN A 172 13.31 2.29 -14.90
C ASN A 172 12.18 2.13 -15.94
N PHE A 173 12.24 2.92 -17.01
CA PHE A 173 11.26 2.88 -18.10
C PHE A 173 11.34 1.59 -18.94
N ASP A 174 12.53 0.99 -19.08
CA ASP A 174 12.69 -0.27 -19.82
C ASP A 174 11.98 -1.42 -19.10
N LEU A 175 12.00 -1.43 -17.77
CA LEU A 175 11.22 -2.37 -16.97
C LEU A 175 9.72 -2.12 -17.16
N ILE A 176 9.27 -0.86 -17.13
CA ILE A 176 7.85 -0.52 -17.34
C ILE A 176 7.38 -0.99 -18.72
N ASN A 177 8.19 -0.76 -19.76
CA ASN A 177 7.89 -1.18 -21.13
C ASN A 177 7.75 -2.70 -21.31
N GLN A 178 8.38 -3.51 -20.45
CA GLN A 178 8.21 -4.96 -20.48
C GLN A 178 6.89 -5.43 -19.86
N LEU A 179 6.19 -4.56 -19.11
CA LEU A 179 4.95 -4.89 -18.40
C LEU A 179 3.69 -4.50 -19.17
N ILE A 180 3.78 -3.58 -20.14
CA ILE A 180 2.64 -2.96 -20.84
C ILE A 180 2.50 -3.38 -22.30
#